data_AF-A0A821LZT5-F1
#
_entry.id   AF-A0A821LZT5-F1
#
_cell.length_a   1.000
_cell.length_b   1.000
_cell.length_c   1.000
_cell.angle_alpha   90.00
_cell.angle_beta   90.00
_cell.angle_gamma   90.00
#
_symmetry.space_group_name_H-M   'P 1'
#
loop_
_entity.id
_entity.type
_entity.pdbx_description
1 polymer ?
#
loop_
_entity_poly.entity_id
_entity_poly.type
_entity_poly.pdbx_seq_one_letter_code
_entity_poly.pdbx_strand_id
1 'polypeptide(L)'
;AYRSVTQYLRRGRVNCMDEEGIHPMFVNVNMQTGQLATTWIDALQASFPAVQVLRGDIDEAICLHALYYSIWRKFGVLPERFNWQIKMPDVLFYPLRPEFIESTYFLYQATKNPFYLHVGRDILDNLNTYTRAECGFATVHDVRDKTLEDRMESFFLSETCKYLFLLFDEDNYLNQHGANHYIFTTEA
;
A
#
# COMPACT_ATOMS: atom_id res chain seq x y z
N ALA A 1 -16.97 13.27 -5.72
CA ALA A 1 -16.32 11.95 -5.88
C ALA A 1 -15.92 11.35 -4.52
N TYR A 2 -14.93 11.90 -3.80
CA TYR A 2 -14.43 11.33 -2.53
C TYR A 2 -15.50 11.07 -1.45
N ARG A 3 -16.47 11.98 -1.28
CA ARG A 3 -17.62 11.78 -0.38
C ARG A 3 -18.44 10.53 -0.71
N SER A 4 -18.62 10.23 -2.00
CA SER A 4 -19.34 9.02 -2.42
C SER A 4 -18.51 7.77 -2.12
N VAL A 5 -17.19 7.82 -2.33
CA VAL A 5 -16.28 6.72 -2.01
C VAL A 5 -16.33 6.40 -0.52
N THR A 6 -16.17 7.40 0.34
CA THR A 6 -16.26 7.25 1.80
C THR A 6 -17.65 6.80 2.25
N GLN A 7 -18.74 7.28 1.63
CA GLN A 7 -20.09 6.86 2.00
C GLN A 7 -20.39 5.40 1.63
N TYR A 8 -19.97 4.95 0.44
CA TYR A 8 -20.41 3.67 -0.10
C TYR A 8 -19.38 2.55 0.03
N LEU A 9 -18.08 2.83 -0.04
CA LEU A 9 -17.03 1.82 0.01
C LEU A 9 -16.44 1.65 1.42
N ARG A 10 -16.44 2.69 2.25
CA ARG A 10 -15.85 2.60 3.59
C ARG A 10 -16.72 1.72 4.50
N ARG A 11 -16.08 0.79 5.21
CA ARG A 11 -16.68 -0.08 6.24
C ARG A 11 -15.79 -0.09 7.47
N GLY A 12 -16.32 -0.57 8.59
CA GLY A 12 -15.63 -0.58 9.88
C GLY A 12 -16.06 0.58 10.78
N ARG A 13 -15.29 0.80 11.85
CA ARG A 13 -15.52 1.86 12.84
C ARG A 13 -15.52 3.25 12.22
N VAL A 14 -16.22 4.19 12.87
CA VAL A 14 -16.38 5.56 12.35
C VAL A 14 -15.06 6.31 12.44
N ASN A 15 -14.42 6.35 13.62
CA ASN A 15 -13.12 7.01 13.75
C ASN A 15 -11.98 5.99 13.71
N CYS A 16 -10.86 6.43 13.13
CA CYS A 16 -9.64 5.63 13.10
C CYS A 16 -9.18 5.17 14.47
N MET A 17 -9.29 6.08 15.45
CA MET A 17 -8.71 5.97 16.77
C MET A 17 -9.60 5.23 17.76
N ASP A 18 -10.83 4.85 17.37
CA ASP A 18 -11.70 4.10 18.26
C ASP A 18 -11.10 2.70 18.51
N GLU A 19 -11.03 2.29 19.78
CA GLU A 19 -10.40 1.03 20.18
C GLU A 19 -11.25 -0.20 19.79
N GLU A 20 -12.57 -0.04 19.75
CA GLU A 20 -13.51 -1.12 19.47
C GLU A 20 -14.07 -1.09 18.04
N GLY A 21 -14.39 -2.28 17.53
CA GLY A 21 -15.02 -2.47 16.23
C GLY A 21 -14.07 -2.99 15.14
N ILE A 22 -14.64 -3.17 13.95
CA ILE A 22 -13.89 -3.65 12.77
C ILE A 22 -13.03 -2.51 12.25
N HIS A 23 -11.76 -2.79 11.99
CA HIS A 23 -10.82 -1.81 11.44
C HIS A 23 -11.32 -1.20 10.12
N PRO A 24 -11.17 0.12 9.88
CA PRO A 24 -11.66 0.76 8.67
C PRO A 24 -11.04 0.17 7.40
N MET A 25 -11.85 -0.04 6.39
CA MET A 25 -11.41 -0.53 5.08
C MET A 25 -12.33 -0.06 3.96
N PHE A 26 -11.80 -0.02 2.75
CA PHE A 26 -12.57 0.30 1.54
C PHE A 26 -12.83 -0.98 0.77
N VAL A 27 -14.10 -1.39 0.72
CA VAL A 27 -14.53 -2.65 0.10
C VAL A 27 -15.13 -2.43 -1.27
N ASN A 28 -15.10 -3.48 -2.09
CA ASN A 28 -15.75 -3.48 -3.39
C ASN A 28 -17.27 -3.54 -3.24
N VAL A 29 -17.98 -2.60 -3.88
CA VAL A 29 -19.44 -2.51 -3.84
C VAL A 29 -20.03 -2.39 -5.24
N ASN A 30 -21.28 -2.80 -5.39
CA ASN A 30 -22.03 -2.59 -6.62
C ASN A 30 -22.29 -1.08 -6.82
N MET A 31 -21.99 -0.56 -8.01
CA MET A 31 -22.06 0.87 -8.30
C MET A 31 -23.47 1.47 -8.24
N GLN A 32 -24.53 0.68 -8.50
CA GLN A 32 -25.90 1.18 -8.44
C GLN A 32 -26.51 1.08 -7.03
N THR A 33 -26.20 0.01 -6.30
CA THR A 33 -26.89 -0.31 -5.03
C THR A 33 -26.05 -0.03 -3.79
N GLY A 34 -24.73 0.11 -3.92
CA GLY A 34 -23.81 0.24 -2.78
C GLY A 34 -23.67 -1.04 -1.93
N GLN A 35 -24.30 -2.15 -2.34
CA GLN A 35 -24.19 -3.43 -1.67
C GLN A 35 -22.81 -4.05 -1.88
N LEU A 36 -22.33 -4.81 -0.90
CA LEU A 36 -21.05 -5.50 -0.97
C LEU A 36 -21.00 -6.42 -2.20
N ALA A 37 -19.98 -6.24 -3.03
CA ALA A 37 -19.80 -7.03 -4.26
C ALA A 37 -18.81 -8.18 -4.09
N THR A 38 -17.69 -7.93 -3.38
CA THR A 38 -16.67 -8.96 -3.11
C THR A 38 -16.15 -8.84 -1.69
N THR A 39 -15.51 -9.91 -1.20
CA THR A 39 -14.95 -10.01 0.15
C THR A 39 -13.42 -9.91 0.17
N TRP A 40 -12.83 -9.48 -0.95
CA TRP A 40 -11.40 -9.25 -1.08
C TRP A 40 -11.10 -7.77 -1.35
N ILE A 41 -9.91 -7.36 -0.90
CA ILE A 41 -9.23 -6.13 -1.30
C ILE A 41 -7.96 -6.53 -2.08
N ASP A 42 -7.53 -5.71 -3.02
CA ASP A 42 -6.34 -5.99 -3.82
C ASP A 42 -5.13 -5.14 -3.41
N ALA A 43 -3.93 -5.59 -3.80
CA ALA A 43 -2.69 -4.88 -3.47
C ALA A 43 -2.61 -3.48 -4.11
N LEU A 44 -3.28 -3.24 -5.23
CA LEU A 44 -3.23 -1.96 -5.93
C LEU A 44 -4.00 -0.88 -5.16
N GLN A 45 -5.06 -1.27 -4.45
CA GLN A 45 -5.78 -0.39 -3.53
C GLN A 45 -4.91 0.15 -2.38
N ALA A 46 -3.70 -0.39 -2.17
CA ALA A 46 -2.74 0.14 -1.20
C ALA A 46 -2.17 1.52 -1.59
N SER A 47 -2.46 2.04 -2.79
CA SER A 47 -2.13 3.40 -3.23
C SER A 47 -3.12 4.44 -2.71
N PHE A 48 -4.33 4.00 -2.32
CA PHE A 48 -5.38 4.91 -1.92
C PHE A 48 -5.05 5.78 -0.67
N PRO A 49 -4.30 5.30 0.34
CA PRO A 49 -3.80 6.17 1.40
C PRO A 49 -2.97 7.36 0.88
N ALA A 50 -2.14 7.19 -0.15
CA ALA A 50 -1.43 8.32 -0.79
C ALA A 50 -2.42 9.36 -1.33
N VAL A 51 -3.48 8.92 -2.02
CA VAL A 51 -4.53 9.81 -2.53
C VAL A 51 -5.27 10.53 -1.39
N GLN A 52 -5.53 9.84 -0.28
CA GLN A 52 -6.13 10.44 0.92
C GLN A 52 -5.20 11.49 1.54
N VAL A 53 -3.90 11.23 1.60
CA VAL A 53 -2.88 12.21 2.01
C VAL A 53 -2.91 13.45 1.13
N LEU A 54 -2.90 13.28 -0.19
CA LEU A 54 -2.97 14.39 -1.15
C LEU A 54 -4.27 15.20 -1.01
N ARG A 55 -5.36 14.56 -0.60
CA ARG A 55 -6.63 15.21 -0.29
C ARG A 55 -6.63 15.94 1.07
N GLY A 56 -5.69 15.63 1.95
CA GLY A 56 -5.62 16.13 3.32
C GLY A 56 -6.41 15.32 4.35
N ASP A 57 -6.86 14.11 3.99
CA ASP A 57 -7.54 13.18 4.91
C ASP A 57 -6.53 12.22 5.55
N ILE A 58 -5.66 12.80 6.37
CA ILE A 58 -4.49 12.09 6.92
C ILE A 58 -4.90 10.97 7.87
N ASP A 59 -5.89 11.20 8.73
CA ASP A 59 -6.31 10.21 9.73
C ASP A 59 -6.83 8.93 9.06
N GLU A 60 -7.64 9.07 8.01
CA GLU A 60 -8.16 7.92 7.26
C GLU A 60 -7.05 7.20 6.49
N ALA A 61 -6.09 7.94 5.93
CA ALA A 61 -4.91 7.37 5.27
C ALA A 61 -4.08 6.52 6.25
N ILE A 62 -3.88 7.00 7.49
CA ILE A 62 -3.18 6.28 8.54
C ILE A 62 -3.90 4.96 8.84
N CYS A 63 -5.23 4.95 8.97
CA CYS A 63 -5.96 3.68 9.23
C CYS A 63 -5.75 2.71 8.09
N LEU A 64 -6.06 3.16 6.86
CA LEU A 64 -6.06 2.26 5.72
C LEU A 64 -4.67 1.71 5.46
N HIS A 65 -3.63 2.52 5.63
CA HIS A 65 -2.23 2.07 5.56
C HIS A 65 -1.92 1.01 6.63
N ALA A 66 -2.39 1.19 7.87
CA ALA A 66 -2.17 0.22 8.95
C ALA A 66 -2.78 -1.17 8.64
N LEU A 67 -3.92 -1.23 7.94
CA LEU A 67 -4.47 -2.48 7.42
C LEU A 67 -3.47 -3.18 6.50
N TYR A 68 -2.96 -2.50 5.47
CA TYR A 68 -2.00 -3.08 4.53
C TYR A 68 -0.69 -3.44 5.22
N TYR A 69 -0.22 -2.64 6.17
CA TYR A 69 0.95 -2.97 6.97
C TYR A 69 0.74 -4.25 7.78
N SER A 70 -0.45 -4.46 8.36
CA SER A 70 -0.76 -5.71 9.07
C SER A 70 -0.69 -6.94 8.16
N ILE A 71 -1.12 -6.80 6.90
CA ILE A 71 -1.04 -7.86 5.88
C ILE A 71 0.42 -8.09 5.50
N TRP A 72 1.18 -7.02 5.24
CA TRP A 72 2.62 -7.08 4.96
C TRP A 72 3.38 -7.78 6.08
N ARG A 73 3.11 -7.43 7.35
CA ARG A 73 3.74 -8.07 8.52
C ARG A 73 3.40 -9.56 8.64
N LYS A 74 2.22 -9.98 8.18
CA LYS A 74 1.80 -11.39 8.20
C LYS A 74 2.49 -12.22 7.12
N PHE A 75 2.61 -11.69 5.90
CA PHE A 75 3.07 -12.47 4.74
C PHE A 75 4.47 -12.12 4.25
N GLY A 76 5.06 -11.02 4.72
CA GLY A 76 6.34 -10.49 4.24
C GLY A 76 6.21 -9.63 2.97
N VAL A 77 5.22 -9.90 2.13
CA VAL A 77 4.84 -9.11 0.94
C VAL A 77 3.31 -9.12 0.82
N LEU A 78 2.71 -8.21 0.05
CA LEU A 78 1.25 -8.21 -0.12
C LEU A 78 0.81 -9.29 -1.12
N PRO A 79 -0.20 -10.12 -0.81
CA PRO A 79 -0.87 -10.89 -1.85
C PRO A 79 -1.64 -9.95 -2.79
N GLU A 80 -1.71 -10.29 -4.07
CA GLU A 80 -2.46 -9.53 -5.09
C GLU A 80 -3.93 -9.34 -4.70
N ARG A 81 -4.54 -10.33 -4.04
CA ARG A 81 -5.87 -10.19 -3.41
C ARG A 81 -5.90 -10.84 -2.04
N PHE A 82 -6.37 -10.08 -1.05
CA PHE A 82 -6.55 -10.51 0.32
C PHE A 82 -8.03 -10.54 0.69
N ASN A 83 -8.53 -11.69 1.12
CA ASN A 83 -9.88 -11.83 1.65
C ASN A 83 -9.94 -11.38 3.11
N TRP A 84 -10.66 -10.29 3.38
CA TRP A 84 -10.70 -9.70 4.71
C TRP A 84 -11.64 -10.42 5.68
N GLN A 85 -12.57 -11.25 5.18
CA GLN A 85 -13.46 -12.04 6.03
C GLN A 85 -12.76 -13.28 6.60
N ILE A 86 -12.14 -14.07 5.72
CA ILE A 86 -11.41 -15.29 6.13
C ILE A 86 -9.93 -15.02 6.48
N LYS A 87 -9.47 -13.78 6.27
CA LYS A 87 -8.11 -13.30 6.58
C LYS A 87 -6.99 -14.10 5.87
N MET A 88 -7.24 -14.49 4.63
CA MET A 88 -6.36 -15.30 3.79
C MET A 88 -6.24 -14.70 2.38
N PRO A 89 -5.14 -14.94 1.66
CA PRO A 89 -5.03 -14.53 0.26
C PRO A 89 -6.01 -15.31 -0.63
N ASP A 90 -6.73 -14.60 -1.50
CA ASP A 90 -7.50 -15.21 -2.60
C ASP A 90 -6.63 -15.37 -3.86
N VAL A 91 -5.71 -14.42 -4.09
CA VAL A 91 -4.70 -14.47 -5.14
C VAL A 91 -3.34 -14.25 -4.50
N LEU A 92 -2.49 -15.28 -4.60
CA LEU A 92 -1.28 -15.44 -3.80
C LEU A 92 -0.04 -14.75 -4.35
N PHE A 93 -0.15 -14.23 -5.57
CA PHE A 93 0.93 -13.66 -6.34
C PHE A 93 1.35 -12.27 -5.81
N TYR A 94 2.63 -11.89 -5.90
CA TYR A 94 3.13 -10.53 -5.63
C TYR A 94 4.15 -10.11 -6.69
N PRO A 95 3.75 -9.27 -7.67
CA PRO A 95 4.61 -8.83 -8.77
C PRO A 95 5.43 -7.59 -8.43
N LEU A 96 5.93 -7.47 -7.19
CA LEU A 96 6.78 -6.33 -6.78
C LEU A 96 6.05 -4.97 -6.75
N ARG A 97 4.74 -5.01 -6.47
CA ARG A 97 3.79 -3.89 -6.42
C ARG A 97 4.31 -2.66 -5.64
N PRO A 98 4.24 -1.45 -6.21
CA PRO A 98 4.75 -0.21 -5.59
C PRO A 98 3.80 0.47 -4.61
N GLU A 99 2.51 0.15 -4.67
CA GLU A 99 1.44 1.00 -4.10
C GLU A 99 1.55 1.14 -2.57
N PHE A 100 2.05 0.12 -1.89
CA PHE A 100 2.25 0.18 -0.44
C PHE A 100 3.44 1.07 -0.03
N ILE A 101 4.54 1.06 -0.77
CA ILE A 101 5.67 1.96 -0.50
C ILE A 101 5.34 3.40 -0.92
N GLU A 102 4.58 3.59 -2.00
CA GLU A 102 4.06 4.91 -2.40
C GLU A 102 3.28 5.56 -1.24
N SER A 103 2.29 4.86 -0.70
CA SER A 103 1.50 5.35 0.45
C SER A 103 2.36 5.58 1.69
N THR A 104 3.35 4.73 1.94
CA THR A 104 4.30 4.90 3.06
C THR A 104 5.11 6.20 2.89
N TYR A 105 5.59 6.48 1.67
CA TYR A 105 6.31 7.69 1.33
C TYR A 105 5.45 8.95 1.53
N PHE A 106 4.23 8.98 0.98
CA PHE A 106 3.35 10.15 1.13
C PHE A 106 2.97 10.39 2.60
N LEU A 107 2.69 9.33 3.36
CA LEU A 107 2.41 9.46 4.80
C LEU A 107 3.62 9.97 5.58
N TYR A 108 4.84 9.52 5.25
CA TYR A 108 6.05 10.09 5.84
C TYR A 108 6.21 11.57 5.50
N GLN A 109 6.03 11.96 4.23
CA GLN A 109 6.14 13.37 3.83
C GLN A 109 5.12 14.26 4.55
N ALA A 110 3.88 13.79 4.72
CA ALA A 110 2.82 14.55 5.37
C ALA A 110 2.95 14.64 6.90
N THR A 111 3.45 13.59 7.56
CA THR A 111 3.43 13.50 9.02
C THR A 111 4.81 13.62 9.68
N LYS A 112 5.88 13.36 8.92
CA LYS A 112 7.27 13.18 9.41
C LYS A 112 7.38 12.20 10.56
N ASN A 113 6.43 11.25 10.67
CA ASN A 113 6.43 10.26 11.72
C ASN A 113 7.46 9.15 11.40
N PRO A 114 8.47 8.91 12.26
CA PRO A 114 9.51 7.91 12.02
C PRO A 114 8.98 6.47 11.90
N PHE A 115 7.74 6.21 12.33
CA PHE A 115 7.06 4.95 12.07
C PHE A 115 7.11 4.55 10.59
N TYR A 116 6.92 5.49 9.66
CA TYR A 116 6.93 5.18 8.23
C TYR A 116 8.33 4.83 7.69
N LEU A 117 9.40 5.33 8.32
CA LEU A 117 10.77 4.88 8.03
C LEU A 117 10.98 3.44 8.50
N HIS A 118 10.40 3.05 9.64
CA HIS A 118 10.42 1.65 10.08
C HIS A 118 9.64 0.73 9.12
N VAL A 119 8.47 1.17 8.65
CA VAL A 119 7.71 0.44 7.62
C VAL A 119 8.53 0.31 6.33
N GLY A 120 9.16 1.39 5.86
CA GLY A 120 10.03 1.37 4.69
C GLY A 120 11.20 0.40 4.82
N ARG A 121 11.78 0.31 6.02
CA ARG A 121 12.84 -0.66 6.32
C ARG A 121 12.34 -2.09 6.26
N ASP A 122 11.18 -2.38 6.87
CA ASP A 122 10.54 -3.70 6.78
C ASP A 122 10.26 -4.09 5.32
N ILE A 123 9.83 -3.13 4.48
CA ILE A 123 9.61 -3.36 3.06
C ILE A 123 10.93 -3.71 2.36
N LEU A 124 11.97 -2.91 2.57
CA LEU A 124 13.29 -3.12 1.96
C LEU A 124 13.92 -4.46 2.37
N ASP A 125 13.85 -4.79 3.66
CA ASP A 125 14.40 -6.04 4.21
C ASP A 125 13.65 -7.25 3.62
N ASN A 126 12.31 -7.18 3.54
CA ASN A 126 11.51 -8.24 2.98
C ASN A 126 11.70 -8.43 1.47
N LEU A 127 11.84 -7.35 0.70
CA LEU A 127 12.16 -7.44 -0.73
C LEU A 127 13.53 -8.10 -0.94
N ASN A 128 14.56 -7.67 -0.21
CA ASN A 128 15.88 -8.31 -0.30
C ASN A 128 15.89 -9.77 0.16
N THR A 129 15.03 -10.13 1.12
CA THR A 129 14.96 -11.49 1.65
C THR A 129 14.17 -12.43 0.74
N TYR A 130 13.01 -11.99 0.24
CA TYR A 130 12.04 -12.85 -0.42
C TYR A 130 12.00 -12.72 -1.93
N THR A 131 12.48 -11.61 -2.49
CA THR A 131 12.33 -11.35 -3.93
C THR A 131 13.66 -11.20 -4.66
N ARG A 132 14.80 -11.27 -3.96
CA ARG A 132 16.12 -11.14 -4.56
C ARG A 132 16.46 -12.36 -5.44
N ALA A 133 16.91 -12.10 -6.66
CA ALA A 133 17.46 -13.07 -7.60
C ALA A 133 18.92 -12.72 -7.96
N GLU A 134 19.61 -13.60 -8.68
CA GLU A 134 21.01 -13.42 -9.09
C GLU A 134 21.23 -12.10 -9.86
N CYS A 135 20.34 -11.81 -10.81
CA CYS A 135 20.45 -10.64 -11.70
C CYS A 135 19.47 -9.50 -11.38
N GLY A 136 18.72 -9.56 -10.27
CA GLY A 136 17.73 -8.53 -9.96
C GLY A 136 16.76 -8.94 -8.86
N PHE A 137 15.48 -8.65 -9.09
CA PHE A 137 14.38 -9.04 -8.23
C PHE A 137 13.33 -9.82 -9.03
N ALA A 138 12.61 -10.70 -8.37
CA ALA A 138 11.70 -11.65 -8.97
C ALA A 138 10.33 -11.55 -8.31
N THR A 139 9.31 -11.70 -9.14
CA THR A 139 7.93 -11.82 -8.72
C THR A 139 7.76 -13.04 -7.80
N VAL A 140 7.00 -12.88 -6.71
CA VAL A 140 6.65 -14.01 -5.84
C VAL A 140 5.39 -14.68 -6.40
N HIS A 141 5.49 -15.97 -6.72
CA HIS A 141 4.36 -16.77 -7.19
C HIS A 141 3.33 -17.00 -6.08
N ASP A 142 3.78 -17.36 -4.88
CA ASP A 142 2.94 -17.60 -3.72
C ASP A 142 3.54 -16.96 -2.45
N VAL A 143 2.84 -15.95 -1.91
CA VAL A 143 3.25 -15.23 -0.69
C VAL A 143 3.35 -16.11 0.55
N ARG A 144 2.84 -17.35 0.54
CA ARG A 144 2.91 -18.27 1.69
C ARG A 144 4.25 -18.98 1.73
N ASP A 145 4.69 -19.54 0.61
CA ASP A 145 5.91 -20.34 0.51
C ASP A 145 7.11 -19.59 -0.07
N LYS A 146 6.90 -18.39 -0.63
CA LYS A 146 7.91 -17.51 -1.23
C LYS A 146 8.58 -18.09 -2.48
N THR A 147 7.90 -18.98 -3.20
CA THR A 147 8.34 -19.39 -4.54
C THR A 147 8.39 -18.22 -5.51
N LEU A 148 9.37 -18.23 -6.42
CA LEU A 148 9.66 -17.13 -7.33
C LEU A 148 9.33 -17.49 -8.78
N GLU A 149 8.88 -16.50 -9.54
CA GLU A 149 8.82 -16.53 -11.00
C GLU A 149 9.99 -15.75 -11.59
N ASP A 150 10.51 -16.22 -12.73
CA ASP A 150 11.57 -15.53 -13.48
C ASP A 150 11.01 -14.32 -14.25
N ARG A 151 10.50 -13.34 -13.49
CA ARG A 151 9.88 -12.11 -14.00
C ARG A 151 10.08 -10.95 -13.05
N MET A 152 10.70 -9.88 -13.55
CA MET A 152 10.77 -8.58 -12.90
C MET A 152 9.92 -7.58 -13.68
N GLU A 153 8.93 -6.99 -13.05
CA GLU A 153 8.13 -5.96 -13.69
C GLU A 153 8.91 -4.65 -13.82
N SER A 154 8.71 -3.94 -14.93
CA SER A 154 9.40 -2.67 -15.18
C SER A 154 9.11 -1.61 -14.11
N PHE A 155 7.88 -1.61 -13.58
CA PHE A 155 7.47 -0.67 -12.54
C PHE A 155 8.24 -0.82 -11.22
N PHE A 156 8.86 -1.97 -10.96
CA PHE A 156 9.70 -2.11 -9.78
C PHE A 156 10.85 -1.08 -9.77
N LEU A 157 11.46 -0.84 -10.93
CA LEU A 157 12.54 0.12 -11.07
C LEU A 157 12.05 1.57 -11.08
N SER A 158 10.93 1.85 -11.76
CA SER A 158 10.41 3.23 -11.85
C SER A 158 9.68 3.69 -10.60
N GLU A 159 9.03 2.79 -9.86
CA GLU A 159 8.12 3.13 -8.78
C GLU A 159 8.65 2.63 -7.43
N THR A 160 8.72 1.31 -7.22
CA THR A 160 9.08 0.73 -5.91
C THR A 160 10.46 1.21 -5.44
N CYS A 161 11.47 1.15 -6.29
CA CYS A 161 12.81 1.65 -6.00
C CYS A 161 12.85 3.16 -5.78
N LYS A 162 12.08 3.93 -6.56
CA LYS A 162 12.05 5.40 -6.45
C LYS A 162 11.43 5.85 -5.13
N TYR A 163 10.30 5.26 -4.72
CA TYR A 163 9.68 5.61 -3.44
C TYR A 163 10.51 5.15 -2.25
N LEU A 164 11.18 3.99 -2.32
CA LEU A 164 12.17 3.59 -1.31
C LEU A 164 13.32 4.59 -1.20
N PHE A 165 13.87 5.02 -2.34
CA PHE A 165 14.95 6.01 -2.36
C PHE A 165 14.50 7.35 -1.77
N LEU A 166 13.37 7.90 -2.23
CA LEU A 166 12.84 9.18 -1.76
C LEU A 166 12.41 9.14 -0.29
N LEU A 167 11.98 7.98 0.23
CA LEU A 167 11.62 7.84 1.64
C LEU A 167 12.82 8.06 2.57
N PHE A 168 14.02 7.60 2.16
CA PHE A 168 15.23 7.69 2.99
C PHE A 168 16.15 8.87 2.64
N ASP A 169 15.98 9.49 1.47
CA ASP A 169 16.71 10.71 1.07
C ASP A 169 15.94 11.96 1.50
N GLU A 170 15.92 12.26 2.80
CA GLU A 170 15.08 13.33 3.37
C GLU A 170 15.38 14.73 2.78
N ASP A 171 16.63 14.97 2.41
CA ASP A 171 17.10 16.24 1.83
C ASP A 171 16.93 16.31 0.30
N ASN A 172 16.32 15.29 -0.32
CA ASN A 172 16.08 15.27 -1.76
C ASN A 172 15.32 16.52 -2.22
N TYR A 173 15.71 17.07 -3.37
CA TYR A 173 15.04 18.24 -3.96
C TYR A 173 13.52 18.05 -4.12
N LEU A 174 13.06 16.84 -4.51
CA LEU A 174 11.63 16.54 -4.62
C LEU A 174 10.92 16.50 -3.25
N ASN A 175 11.62 16.10 -2.19
CA ASN A 175 11.04 16.12 -0.83
C ASN A 175 10.90 17.55 -0.30
N GLN A 176 11.90 18.41 -0.57
CA GLN A 176 11.95 19.78 -0.06
C GLN A 176 11.10 20.76 -0.88
N HIS A 177 11.02 20.55 -2.19
CA HIS A 177 10.40 21.50 -3.13
C HIS A 177 9.32 20.87 -4.04
N GLY A 178 9.16 19.55 -4.01
CA GLY A 178 8.31 18.84 -4.98
C GLY A 178 6.83 19.17 -4.89
N ALA A 179 6.30 19.35 -3.68
CA ALA A 179 4.86 19.47 -3.44
C ALA A 179 4.17 20.63 -4.21
N ASN A 180 4.91 21.69 -4.55
CA ASN A 180 4.37 22.87 -5.26
C ASN A 180 4.77 22.94 -6.74
N HIS A 181 5.65 22.05 -7.20
CA HIS A 181 6.28 22.17 -8.52
C HIS A 181 6.15 20.90 -9.38
N TYR A 182 5.89 19.75 -8.77
CA TYR A 182 5.86 18.47 -9.45
C TYR A 182 4.66 17.64 -9.01
N ILE A 183 4.16 16.83 -9.93
CA ILE A 183 3.08 15.86 -9.71
C ILE A 183 3.60 14.53 -10.22
N PHE A 184 3.60 13.51 -9.36
CA PHE A 184 3.90 12.13 -9.76
C PHE A 184 2.76 11.60 -10.62
N THR A 185 3.09 10.83 -11.66
CA THR A 185 2.06 10.08 -12.40
C THR A 185 1.69 8.82 -11.61
N THR A 186 0.74 8.04 -12.14
CA THR A 186 0.43 6.73 -11.54
C THR A 186 1.52 5.68 -11.81
N GLU A 187 2.61 6.05 -12.48
CA GLU A 187 3.82 5.25 -12.71
C GLU A 187 5.07 5.94 -12.12
N ALA A 188 4.85 6.75 -11.08
CA ALA A 188 5.78 7.63 -10.38
C ALA A 188 6.41 8.74 -11.26
#